data_AF-A0A380BIG2-F1
#
_entry.id   AF-A0A380BIG2-F1
#
_cell.length_a   1.000
_cell.length_b   1.000
_cell.length_c   1.000
_cell.angle_alpha   90.00
_cell.angle_beta   90.00
_cell.angle_gamma   90.00
#
_symmetry.space_group_name_H-M   'P 1'
#
loop_
_entity.id
_entity.type
_entity.pdbx_description
1 polymer ?
#
loop_
_entity_poly.entity_id
_entity_poly.type
_entity_poly.pdbx_seq_one_letter_code
_entity_poly.pdbx_strand_id
1 'polypeptide(L)'
;MLSNHFISPVLEESYSVNNQESIRIKNNYIRKKENNTQLFVLESVASKYDNNTLEQRIESTNFTSNGRPQQIRLSNGPSKAYQWNKSNEYPVVEIINANNNDTKYNYDIRSQNLNFETIAGRSRTLSFTTNYDGNIEVKLFPGTFLSSNSILYVDYVLSGAYSTNGYFCMSNSPSQYCYSGNKDANTLLIKNAPAGNYTLTIYCKTSIPNSAGMVSVTYPQGTLIENALKEFYYQGFEEEEQYRNVNAIFGKGCLSGDYLIPFTAPNAKAYIVDYRYLENGKWLYMKRSFQNNMLLTDGEAIDEVRVYPAGSQMNTYTYTSQVGMTSKTDPKGLTEFYEYDGFQRLRYVKDLDNNIIRTIDYRYKGQ
;
A
#
# COMPACT_ATOMS: atom_id res chain seq x y z
N MET A 1 3.23 -19.79 -10.33
CA MET A 1 3.07 -18.50 -9.64
C MET A 1 1.58 -18.27 -9.34
N LEU A 2 1.04 -19.01 -8.37
CA LEU A 2 -0.33 -18.86 -7.84
C LEU A 2 -0.32 -18.52 -6.34
N SER A 3 0.87 -18.45 -5.72
CA SER A 3 1.03 -18.18 -4.28
C SER A 3 0.97 -16.70 -3.91
N ASN A 4 0.94 -15.78 -4.89
CA ASN A 4 1.10 -14.35 -4.64
C ASN A 4 -0.15 -13.51 -5.02
N HIS A 5 -1.30 -14.11 -5.33
CA HIS A 5 -2.56 -13.40 -5.65
C HIS A 5 -2.42 -12.27 -6.70
N PHE A 6 -1.51 -12.41 -7.67
CA PHE A 6 -1.33 -11.46 -8.76
C PHE A 6 -1.56 -12.17 -10.10
N ILE A 7 -2.74 -11.98 -10.68
CA ILE A 7 -2.91 -12.04 -12.15
C ILE A 7 -2.21 -10.77 -12.67
N SER A 8 -1.26 -10.92 -13.60
CA SER A 8 -0.32 -9.89 -14.08
C SER A 8 -0.85 -8.44 -13.96
N PRO A 9 -0.29 -7.60 -13.07
CA PRO A 9 -0.80 -6.25 -12.86
C PRO A 9 -0.53 -5.39 -14.09
N VAL A 10 -1.49 -4.53 -14.44
CA VAL A 10 -1.37 -3.62 -15.57
C VAL A 10 -0.36 -2.53 -15.22
N LEU A 11 0.81 -2.55 -15.87
CA LEU A 11 1.88 -1.56 -15.62
C LEU A 11 1.64 -0.26 -16.39
N GLU A 12 1.02 -0.33 -17.56
CA GLU A 12 0.80 0.81 -18.44
C GLU A 12 -0.47 0.61 -19.27
N GLU A 13 -1.26 1.67 -19.40
CA GLU A 13 -2.43 1.75 -20.28
C GLU A 13 -2.26 2.98 -21.19
N SER A 14 -2.57 2.82 -22.47
CA SER A 14 -2.57 3.92 -23.44
C SER A 14 -3.89 3.94 -24.19
N TYR A 15 -4.51 5.11 -24.27
CA TYR A 15 -5.70 5.36 -25.07
C TYR A 15 -5.33 6.25 -26.24
N SER A 16 -5.87 5.94 -27.42
CA SER A 16 -5.58 6.66 -28.65
C SER A 16 -6.86 7.03 -29.38
N VAL A 17 -6.89 8.23 -29.95
CA VAL A 17 -7.94 8.69 -30.87
C VAL A 17 -7.28 8.85 -32.23
N ASN A 18 -7.85 8.21 -33.27
CA ASN A 18 -7.29 8.24 -34.63
C ASN A 18 -5.80 7.83 -34.70
N ASN A 19 -5.40 6.80 -33.95
CA ASN A 19 -4.01 6.32 -33.81
C ASN A 19 -3.01 7.31 -33.19
N GLN A 20 -3.47 8.44 -32.64
CA GLN A 20 -2.65 9.32 -31.82
C GLN A 20 -2.97 9.09 -30.34
N GLU A 21 -1.93 8.90 -29.52
CA GLU A 21 -2.08 8.70 -28.08
C GLU A 21 -2.66 9.97 -27.44
N SER A 22 -3.81 9.82 -26.79
CA SER A 22 -4.50 10.90 -26.07
C SER A 22 -4.33 10.77 -24.56
N ILE A 23 -4.15 9.56 -24.03
CA ILE A 23 -3.94 9.35 -22.60
C ILE A 23 -2.94 8.23 -22.41
N ARG A 24 -2.01 8.42 -21.46
CA ARG A 24 -1.20 7.33 -20.92
C ARG A 24 -1.30 7.31 -19.41
N ILE A 25 -1.51 6.13 -18.86
CA ILE A 25 -1.52 5.85 -17.42
C ILE A 25 -0.41 4.86 -17.13
N LYS A 26 0.43 5.16 -16.16
CA LYS A 26 1.51 4.29 -15.70
C LYS A 26 1.33 3.98 -14.23
N ASN A 27 1.26 2.69 -13.93
CA ASN A 27 1.12 2.16 -12.58
C ASN A 27 2.48 1.66 -12.09
N ASN A 28 2.98 2.26 -11.01
CA ASN A 28 4.21 1.82 -10.37
C ASN A 28 3.87 0.97 -9.15
N TYR A 29 4.30 -0.29 -9.19
CA TYR A 29 4.12 -1.23 -8.10
C TYR A 29 5.42 -1.43 -7.34
N ILE A 30 5.32 -1.44 -6.01
CA ILE A 30 6.42 -1.78 -5.11
C ILE A 30 6.18 -3.13 -4.44
N ARG A 31 7.25 -3.80 -4.03
CA ARG A 31 7.18 -5.09 -3.35
C ARG A 31 7.28 -4.90 -1.84
N LYS A 32 6.17 -4.95 -1.11
CA LYS A 32 6.20 -4.97 0.36
C LYS A 32 6.39 -6.39 0.88
N LYS A 33 7.15 -6.52 1.97
CA LYS A 33 7.28 -7.77 2.71
C LYS A 33 6.47 -7.65 3.99
N GLU A 34 5.46 -8.49 4.13
CA GLU A 34 4.77 -8.71 5.39
C GLU A 34 4.98 -10.15 5.82
N ASN A 35 5.67 -10.32 6.95
CA ASN A 35 6.11 -11.63 7.42
C ASN A 35 6.95 -12.37 6.34
N ASN A 36 6.65 -13.63 6.05
CA ASN A 36 7.31 -14.43 5.01
C ASN A 36 6.62 -14.30 3.63
N THR A 37 5.62 -13.43 3.49
CA THR A 37 4.85 -13.25 2.26
C THR A 37 5.29 -11.99 1.53
N GLN A 38 5.47 -12.10 0.22
CA GLN A 38 5.78 -10.96 -0.65
C GLN A 38 4.50 -10.50 -1.34
N LEU A 39 4.23 -9.20 -1.26
CA LEU A 39 3.08 -8.55 -1.88
C LEU A 39 3.56 -7.43 -2.79
N PHE A 40 2.97 -7.33 -3.97
CA PHE A 40 3.11 -6.12 -4.77
C PHE A 40 1.95 -5.18 -4.42
N VAL A 41 2.22 -3.90 -4.27
CA VAL A 41 1.21 -2.89 -3.98
C VAL A 41 1.37 -1.71 -4.92
N LEU A 42 0.26 -1.10 -5.31
CA LEU A 42 0.27 0.07 -6.18
C LEU A 42 0.74 1.29 -5.38
N GLU A 43 1.98 1.68 -5.58
CA GLU A 43 2.61 2.83 -4.90
C GLU A 43 2.16 4.14 -5.53
N SER A 44 2.18 4.21 -6.86
CA SER A 44 1.83 5.44 -7.54
C SER A 44 1.20 5.21 -8.90
N VAL A 45 0.34 6.16 -9.27
CA VAL A 45 -0.23 6.27 -10.61
C VAL A 45 0.19 7.60 -11.19
N ALA A 46 0.81 7.55 -12.36
CA ALA A 46 1.15 8.73 -13.13
C ALA A 46 0.35 8.74 -14.43
N SER A 47 -0.09 9.93 -14.87
CA SER A 47 -0.82 10.07 -16.12
C SER A 47 -0.36 11.27 -16.94
N LYS A 48 -0.49 11.16 -18.25
CA LYS A 48 -0.39 12.28 -19.18
C LYS A 48 -1.60 12.29 -20.11
N TYR A 49 -1.95 13.50 -20.53
CA TYR A 49 -2.96 13.76 -21.55
C TYR A 49 -2.25 14.36 -22.76
N ASP A 50 -2.54 13.82 -23.94
CA ASP A 50 -1.92 14.17 -25.22
C ASP A 50 -0.38 14.17 -25.13
N ASN A 51 0.24 15.24 -25.64
CA ASN A 51 1.70 15.40 -25.67
C ASN A 51 2.30 15.98 -24.37
N ASN A 52 1.53 16.05 -23.29
CA ASN A 52 2.04 16.56 -22.00
C ASN A 52 3.00 15.57 -21.33
N THR A 53 3.76 16.07 -20.36
CA THR A 53 4.62 15.25 -19.52
C THR A 53 3.81 14.37 -18.57
N LEU A 54 4.36 13.19 -18.27
CA LEU A 54 3.78 12.26 -17.31
C LEU A 54 3.89 12.85 -15.90
N GLU A 55 2.76 13.05 -15.23
CA GLU A 55 2.70 13.61 -13.88
C GLU A 55 2.16 12.57 -12.89
N GLN A 56 2.79 12.45 -11.73
CA GLN A 56 2.26 11.62 -10.65
C GLN A 56 0.97 12.24 -10.12
N ARG A 57 -0.12 11.45 -10.11
CA ARG A 57 -1.46 11.88 -9.68
C ARG A 57 -1.87 11.31 -8.35
N ILE A 58 -1.38 10.11 -8.05
CA ILE A 58 -1.76 9.33 -6.87
C ILE A 58 -0.49 8.77 -6.26
N GLU A 59 -0.36 8.90 -4.95
CA GLU A 59 0.66 8.26 -4.12
C GLU A 59 -0.05 7.50 -2.99
N SER A 60 0.18 6.20 -2.88
CA SER A 60 -0.32 5.36 -1.79
C SER A 60 0.83 5.06 -0.83
N THR A 61 0.72 5.46 0.43
CA THR A 61 1.87 5.47 1.35
C THR A 61 1.75 4.47 2.50
N ASN A 62 0.53 4.15 2.93
CA ASN A 62 0.25 3.12 3.93
C ASN A 62 -0.67 2.03 3.35
N PHE A 63 -0.49 0.77 3.78
CA PHE A 63 -1.21 -0.40 3.27
C PHE A 63 -1.52 -1.42 4.39
N THR A 64 -2.60 -2.16 4.22
CA THR A 64 -2.94 -3.35 5.02
C THR A 64 -2.00 -4.53 4.72
N SER A 65 -2.15 -5.59 5.52
CA SER A 65 -1.36 -6.82 5.40
C SER A 65 -1.52 -7.61 4.13
N ASN A 66 -2.61 -7.40 3.41
CA ASN A 66 -2.85 -7.97 2.08
C ASN A 66 -2.68 -6.93 0.96
N GLY A 67 -2.06 -5.78 1.26
CA GLY A 67 -1.66 -4.79 0.27
C GLY A 67 -2.73 -3.79 -0.15
N ARG A 68 -3.83 -3.65 0.60
CA ARG A 68 -4.85 -2.63 0.33
C ARG A 68 -4.40 -1.25 0.83
N PRO A 69 -4.56 -0.17 0.07
CA PRO A 69 -4.14 1.16 0.51
C PRO A 69 -4.96 1.63 1.72
N GLN A 70 -4.28 2.19 2.71
CA GLN A 70 -4.85 2.83 3.89
C GLN A 70 -4.69 4.35 3.86
N GLN A 71 -3.73 4.86 3.08
CA GLN A 71 -3.51 6.29 2.85
C GLN A 71 -3.20 6.51 1.37
N ILE A 72 -3.92 7.46 0.77
CA ILE A 72 -3.73 7.93 -0.60
C ILE A 72 -3.58 9.45 -0.56
N ARG A 73 -2.60 9.97 -1.29
CA ARG A 73 -2.35 11.38 -1.49
C ARG A 73 -2.49 11.70 -2.97
N LEU A 74 -3.24 12.75 -3.25
CA LEU A 74 -3.41 13.26 -4.61
C LEU A 74 -2.42 14.40 -4.80
N SER A 75 -1.78 14.48 -5.97
CA SER A 75 -0.82 15.57 -6.23
C SER A 75 -1.45 16.96 -6.16
N ASN A 76 -2.73 17.07 -6.55
CA ASN A 76 -3.49 18.31 -6.57
C ASN A 76 -4.87 18.15 -5.89
N GLY A 77 -4.93 17.59 -4.68
CA GLY A 77 -6.20 17.40 -3.98
C GLY A 77 -6.05 16.99 -2.52
N PRO A 78 -7.17 16.95 -1.78
CA PRO A 78 -7.16 16.49 -0.40
C PRO A 78 -6.75 15.02 -0.32
N SER A 79 -6.03 14.65 0.74
CA SER A 79 -5.67 13.25 0.99
C SER A 79 -6.92 12.42 1.33
N LYS A 80 -6.85 11.13 1.01
CA LYS A 80 -7.86 10.12 1.37
C LYS A 80 -7.25 9.06 2.26
N ALA A 81 -7.99 8.66 3.27
CA ALA A 81 -7.62 7.56 4.15
C ALA A 81 -8.73 6.51 4.20
N TYR A 82 -8.34 5.26 4.45
CA TYR A 82 -9.21 4.11 4.44
C TYR A 82 -9.03 3.25 5.68
N GLN A 83 -10.13 2.68 6.17
CA GLN A 83 -10.11 1.54 7.08
C GLN A 83 -10.81 0.37 6.38
N TRP A 84 -10.20 -0.80 6.48
CA TRP A 84 -10.73 -2.05 5.93
C TRP A 84 -11.30 -2.90 7.07
N ASN A 85 -12.23 -3.79 6.75
CA ASN A 85 -12.70 -4.80 7.69
C ASN A 85 -11.55 -5.71 8.17
N LYS A 86 -11.74 -6.52 9.20
CA LYS A 86 -10.72 -7.41 9.78
C LYS A 86 -10.08 -8.36 8.77
N SER A 87 -10.82 -8.81 7.75
CA SER A 87 -10.27 -9.64 6.67
C SER A 87 -9.48 -8.85 5.61
N ASN A 88 -9.48 -7.51 5.70
CA ASN A 88 -8.94 -6.57 4.73
C ASN A 88 -9.51 -6.77 3.30
N GLU A 89 -10.73 -7.26 3.19
CA GLU A 89 -11.40 -7.53 1.91
C GLU A 89 -12.20 -6.33 1.41
N TYR A 90 -12.86 -5.63 2.32
CA TYR A 90 -13.78 -4.53 2.00
C TYR A 90 -13.43 -3.25 2.79
N PRO A 91 -13.47 -2.06 2.16
CA PRO A 91 -13.24 -0.80 2.85
C PRO A 91 -14.48 -0.41 3.64
N VAL A 92 -14.38 -0.33 4.97
CA VAL A 92 -15.51 0.06 5.84
C VAL A 92 -15.54 1.55 6.13
N VAL A 93 -14.43 2.26 5.90
CA VAL A 93 -14.34 3.72 5.98
C VAL A 93 -13.59 4.25 4.77
N GLU A 94 -14.10 5.34 4.18
CA GLU A 94 -13.33 6.27 3.35
C GLU A 94 -13.46 7.66 3.96
N ILE A 95 -12.33 8.34 4.20
CA ILE A 95 -12.34 9.70 4.74
C ILE A 95 -11.42 10.63 3.95
N ILE A 96 -11.91 11.83 3.66
CA ILE A 96 -11.18 12.92 3.00
C ILE A 96 -10.75 13.94 4.06
N ASN A 97 -9.55 14.52 3.91
CA ASN A 97 -8.94 15.49 4.85
C ASN A 97 -8.67 14.92 6.26
N ALA A 98 -8.35 13.64 6.35
CA ALA A 98 -7.86 13.02 7.58
C ALA A 98 -6.84 11.95 7.21
N ASN A 99 -5.88 11.72 8.11
CA ASN A 99 -4.85 10.71 7.91
C ASN A 99 -5.25 9.36 8.53
N ASN A 100 -4.87 8.26 7.90
CA ASN A 100 -4.55 7.02 8.61
C ASN A 100 -3.04 7.05 8.96
N ASN A 101 -2.58 6.22 9.89
CA ASN A 101 -1.16 6.17 10.26
C ASN A 101 -0.29 6.16 8.99
N ASP A 102 0.53 7.19 8.79
CA ASP A 102 1.31 7.37 7.58
C ASP A 102 2.67 7.95 7.93
N THR A 103 3.73 7.26 7.54
CA THR A 103 5.10 7.59 7.90
C THR A 103 5.86 7.87 6.61
N LYS A 104 6.40 9.09 6.47
CA LYS A 104 7.15 9.53 5.28
C LYS A 104 8.61 9.80 5.59
N TYR A 105 9.47 9.38 4.68
CA TYR A 105 10.91 9.60 4.73
C TYR A 105 11.37 10.53 3.60
N ASN A 106 12.42 11.34 3.86
CA ASN A 106 13.20 11.95 2.79
C ASN A 106 14.14 10.90 2.24
N TYR A 107 14.12 10.67 0.93
CA TYR A 107 14.94 9.64 0.32
C TYR A 107 16.34 10.17 0.02
N ASP A 108 17.33 9.75 0.81
CA ASP A 108 18.74 9.92 0.49
C ASP A 108 19.29 8.60 -0.10
N ILE A 109 20.10 8.72 -1.15
CA ILE A 109 20.79 7.57 -1.72
C ILE A 109 22.18 7.52 -1.08
N ARG A 110 22.47 6.43 -0.37
CA ARG A 110 23.81 6.15 0.15
C ARG A 110 24.53 5.17 -0.76
N SER A 111 25.85 5.26 -0.76
CA SER A 111 26.72 4.31 -1.43
C SER A 111 27.86 3.92 -0.49
N GLN A 112 28.18 2.63 -0.48
CA GLN A 112 29.35 2.08 0.20
C GLN A 112 30.14 1.23 -0.77
N ASN A 113 31.47 1.29 -0.66
CA ASN A 113 32.38 0.56 -1.55
C ASN A 113 33.12 -0.53 -0.78
N LEU A 114 33.18 -1.72 -1.36
CA LEU A 114 33.92 -2.88 -0.88
C LEU A 114 35.04 -3.20 -1.86
N ASN A 115 36.27 -2.84 -1.48
CA ASN A 115 37.47 -3.17 -2.23
C ASN A 115 37.92 -4.61 -1.90
N PHE A 116 38.33 -5.34 -2.94
CA PHE A 116 38.83 -6.71 -2.82
C PHE A 116 39.98 -6.97 -3.80
N GLU A 117 40.92 -7.81 -3.38
CA GLU A 117 41.98 -8.30 -4.25
C GLU A 117 41.44 -9.39 -5.17
N THR A 118 41.86 -9.39 -6.44
CA THR A 118 41.45 -10.42 -7.40
C THR A 118 42.26 -11.70 -7.19
N ILE A 119 41.98 -12.40 -6.09
CA ILE A 119 42.62 -13.66 -5.70
C ILE A 119 41.52 -14.69 -5.50
N ALA A 120 41.55 -15.76 -6.30
CA ALA A 120 40.57 -16.83 -6.25
C ALA A 120 40.47 -17.44 -4.85
N GLY A 121 39.24 -17.65 -4.38
CA GLY A 121 38.94 -18.24 -3.07
C GLY A 121 38.88 -17.25 -1.91
N ARG A 122 39.27 -15.98 -2.11
CA ARG A 122 39.11 -14.96 -1.06
C ARG A 122 37.70 -14.41 -1.02
N SER A 123 37.24 -14.08 0.20
CA SER A 123 35.96 -13.42 0.42
C SER A 123 36.13 -12.09 1.14
N ARG A 124 35.15 -11.21 0.93
CA ARG A 124 35.04 -9.91 1.61
C ARG A 124 33.57 -9.65 1.92
N THR A 125 33.33 -8.94 3.02
CA THR A 125 31.97 -8.67 3.51
C THR A 125 31.77 -7.20 3.81
N LEU A 126 30.56 -6.71 3.55
CA LEU A 126 30.09 -5.37 3.85
C LEU A 126 28.68 -5.45 4.46
N SER A 127 28.43 -4.74 5.55
CA SER A 127 27.11 -4.64 6.16
C SER A 127 26.55 -3.22 6.03
N PHE A 128 25.24 -3.12 5.82
CA PHE A 128 24.53 -1.85 5.71
C PHE A 128 23.09 -2.00 6.18
N THR A 129 22.45 -0.88 6.50
CA THR A 129 21.06 -0.85 7.00
C THR A 129 20.24 0.10 6.17
N THR A 130 19.06 -0.35 5.75
CA THR A 130 18.00 0.48 5.17
C THR A 130 16.93 0.71 6.23
N ASN A 131 16.40 1.92 6.35
CA ASN A 131 15.36 2.25 7.36
C ASN A 131 13.93 2.27 6.80
N TYR A 132 13.78 2.05 5.50
CA TYR A 132 12.50 1.82 4.82
C TYR A 132 12.75 0.95 3.57
N ASP A 133 11.67 0.47 2.96
CA ASP A 133 11.74 -0.35 1.75
C ASP A 133 12.21 0.48 0.54
N GLY A 134 13.17 -0.01 -0.24
CA GLY A 134 13.60 0.68 -1.46
C GLY A 134 14.70 -0.02 -2.25
N ASN A 135 15.10 0.57 -3.38
CA ASN A 135 15.98 -0.11 -4.34
C ASN A 135 17.42 -0.26 -3.83
N ILE A 136 17.94 -1.49 -3.79
CA ILE A 136 19.36 -1.75 -3.55
C ILE A 136 20.00 -2.12 -4.89
N GLU A 137 21.03 -1.39 -5.30
CA GLU A 137 21.88 -1.73 -6.43
C GLU A 137 23.24 -2.19 -5.91
N VAL A 138 23.67 -3.38 -6.32
CA VAL A 138 25.04 -3.87 -6.10
C VAL A 138 25.72 -3.92 -7.45
N LYS A 139 26.83 -3.21 -7.60
CA LYS A 139 27.54 -3.09 -8.87
C LYS A 139 29.02 -3.38 -8.74
N LEU A 140 29.51 -4.32 -9.54
CA LEU A 140 30.93 -4.60 -9.71
C LEU A 140 31.55 -3.56 -10.65
N PHE A 141 32.63 -2.97 -10.19
CA PHE A 141 33.49 -2.05 -10.92
C PHE A 141 34.87 -2.68 -11.15
N PRO A 142 35.53 -2.31 -12.27
CA PRO A 142 36.81 -2.91 -12.64
C PRO A 142 37.93 -2.52 -11.68
N GLY A 143 37.83 -1.41 -10.93
CA GLY A 143 38.90 -1.00 -10.00
C GLY A 143 40.23 -0.81 -10.73
N THR A 144 41.28 -1.54 -10.32
CA THR A 144 42.59 -1.58 -11.00
C THR A 144 42.75 -2.79 -11.94
N PHE A 145 41.74 -3.67 -12.02
CA PHE A 145 41.70 -4.73 -13.03
C PHE A 145 41.59 -4.12 -14.43
N LEU A 146 42.76 -3.97 -15.06
CA LEU A 146 42.93 -3.44 -16.42
C LEU A 146 43.78 -4.38 -17.30
N SER A 147 44.04 -5.61 -16.86
CA SER A 147 44.85 -6.56 -17.63
C SER A 147 44.11 -6.99 -18.91
N SER A 148 44.77 -6.89 -20.06
CA SER A 148 44.21 -7.33 -21.35
C SER A 148 43.94 -8.84 -21.33
N ASN A 149 42.87 -9.28 -21.99
CA ASN A 149 42.50 -10.70 -22.18
C ASN A 149 42.22 -11.47 -20.88
N SER A 150 41.57 -10.85 -19.90
CA SER A 150 41.19 -11.49 -18.64
C SER A 150 39.70 -11.30 -18.35
N ILE A 151 39.11 -12.22 -17.60
CA ILE A 151 37.72 -12.15 -17.12
C ILE A 151 37.69 -12.27 -15.59
N LEU A 152 37.07 -11.29 -14.94
CA LEU A 152 36.87 -11.27 -13.50
C LEU A 152 35.51 -11.88 -13.15
N TYR A 153 35.52 -13.00 -12.42
CA TYR A 153 34.33 -13.62 -11.84
C TYR A 153 34.29 -13.41 -10.33
N VAL A 154 33.13 -13.01 -9.82
CA VAL A 154 32.88 -12.77 -8.40
C VAL A 154 31.52 -13.32 -8.02
N ASP A 155 31.45 -14.33 -7.17
CA ASP A 155 30.17 -14.76 -6.61
C ASP A 155 29.73 -13.75 -5.54
N TYR A 156 28.44 -13.54 -5.36
CA TYR A 156 27.89 -12.74 -4.28
C TYR A 156 26.80 -13.49 -3.51
N VAL A 157 26.73 -13.19 -2.22
CA VAL A 157 25.64 -13.58 -1.33
C VAL A 157 25.21 -12.33 -0.58
N LEU A 158 23.98 -11.89 -0.78
CA LEU A 158 23.33 -10.88 0.04
C LEU A 158 22.41 -11.59 1.03
N SER A 159 22.52 -11.29 2.32
CA SER A 159 21.69 -11.86 3.38
C SER A 159 21.14 -10.79 4.32
N GLY A 160 20.08 -11.13 5.07
CA GLY A 160 19.46 -10.24 6.05
C GLY A 160 17.96 -10.09 5.82
N ALA A 161 17.46 -8.85 5.79
CA ALA A 161 16.03 -8.55 5.58
C ALA A 161 15.48 -9.15 4.26
N TYR A 162 16.34 -9.26 3.25
CA TYR A 162 16.14 -10.06 2.05
C TYR A 162 17.43 -10.78 1.67
N SER A 163 17.32 -12.03 1.23
CA SER A 163 18.47 -12.87 0.90
C SER A 163 18.42 -13.30 -0.57
N THR A 164 19.55 -13.19 -1.26
CA THR A 164 19.74 -13.65 -2.64
C THR A 164 21.23 -13.95 -2.88
N ASN A 165 21.54 -14.72 -3.92
CA ASN A 165 22.90 -15.00 -4.33
C ASN A 165 22.99 -15.09 -5.86
N GLY A 166 24.22 -15.02 -6.36
CA GLY A 166 24.51 -15.09 -7.78
C GLY A 166 25.99 -14.81 -8.04
N TYR A 167 26.30 -14.34 -9.23
CA TYR A 167 27.65 -13.95 -9.59
C TYR A 167 27.67 -12.74 -10.50
N PHE A 168 28.76 -12.01 -10.43
CA PHE A 168 29.14 -10.96 -11.35
C PHE A 168 30.26 -11.44 -12.26
N CYS A 169 30.29 -10.86 -13.45
CA CYS A 169 31.36 -11.07 -14.40
C CYS A 169 31.68 -9.77 -15.14
N MET A 170 32.97 -9.50 -15.36
CA MET A 170 33.46 -8.44 -16.23
C MET A 170 34.60 -8.94 -17.12
N SER A 171 34.58 -8.58 -18.40
CA SER A 171 35.61 -8.97 -19.36
C SER A 171 36.40 -7.75 -19.88
N ASN A 172 37.72 -7.83 -19.80
CA ASN A 172 38.62 -6.88 -20.47
C ASN A 172 39.27 -7.51 -21.72
N SER A 173 38.58 -8.49 -22.33
CA SER A 173 38.99 -9.15 -23.56
C SER A 173 38.18 -8.65 -24.76
N PRO A 174 38.81 -8.35 -25.91
CA PRO A 174 38.07 -8.00 -27.12
C PRO A 174 37.31 -9.19 -27.71
N SER A 175 37.71 -10.42 -27.39
CA SER A 175 37.17 -11.66 -27.98
C SER A 175 36.50 -12.61 -26.98
N GLN A 176 36.66 -12.41 -25.67
CA GLN A 176 36.03 -13.24 -24.65
C GLN A 176 34.93 -12.46 -23.92
N TYR A 177 33.80 -13.13 -23.67
CA TYR A 177 32.60 -12.53 -23.09
C TYR A 177 32.20 -13.30 -21.83
N CYS A 178 31.54 -12.61 -20.90
CA CYS A 178 30.90 -13.28 -19.77
C CYS A 178 29.80 -14.26 -20.23
N TYR A 179 29.04 -13.88 -21.26
CA TYR A 179 28.04 -14.70 -21.94
C TYR A 179 28.01 -14.38 -23.44
N SER A 180 27.42 -15.27 -24.25
CA SER A 180 27.24 -15.01 -25.69
C SER A 180 26.55 -13.66 -25.91
N GLY A 181 27.28 -12.70 -26.49
CA GLY A 181 26.78 -11.36 -26.80
C GLY A 181 26.75 -10.35 -25.64
N ASN A 182 27.10 -10.73 -24.40
CA ASN A 182 27.20 -9.80 -23.28
C ASN A 182 28.60 -9.81 -22.64
N LYS A 183 29.29 -8.67 -22.74
CA LYS A 183 30.64 -8.48 -22.19
C LYS A 183 30.64 -8.42 -20.66
N ASP A 184 29.59 -7.89 -20.04
CA ASP A 184 29.54 -7.64 -18.60
C ASP A 184 28.18 -8.03 -17.99
N ALA A 185 28.22 -8.74 -16.86
CA ALA A 185 27.08 -8.92 -15.98
C ALA A 185 27.51 -8.49 -14.58
N ASN A 186 27.53 -7.18 -14.37
CA ASN A 186 28.18 -6.57 -13.22
C ASN A 186 27.20 -5.88 -12.28
N THR A 187 25.88 -5.99 -12.50
CA THR A 187 24.88 -5.26 -11.71
C THR A 187 23.79 -6.19 -11.23
N LEU A 188 23.48 -6.11 -9.94
CA LEU A 188 22.30 -6.67 -9.30
C LEU A 188 21.43 -5.51 -8.85
N LEU A 189 20.21 -5.41 -9.37
CA LEU A 189 19.21 -4.46 -8.90
C LEU A 189 18.11 -5.21 -8.15
N ILE A 190 18.03 -5.01 -6.84
CA ILE A 190 16.92 -5.46 -6.01
C ILE A 190 15.94 -4.31 -5.90
N LYS A 191 14.86 -4.38 -6.68
CA LYS A 191 13.79 -3.40 -6.59
C LYS A 191 13.03 -3.56 -5.28
N ASN A 192 12.80 -2.46 -4.57
CA ASN A 192 12.09 -2.39 -3.30
C ASN A 192 12.52 -3.51 -2.31
N ALA A 193 13.79 -3.52 -1.95
CA ALA A 193 14.31 -4.35 -0.90
C ALA A 193 13.73 -3.89 0.46
N PRO A 194 13.26 -4.80 1.33
CA PRO A 194 12.71 -4.45 2.63
C PRO A 194 13.64 -3.59 3.50
N ALA A 195 13.07 -2.79 4.39
CA ALA A 195 13.82 -2.15 5.47
C ALA A 195 14.54 -3.20 6.33
N GLY A 196 15.76 -2.91 6.76
CA GLY A 196 16.47 -3.68 7.76
C GLY A 196 17.96 -3.81 7.49
N ASN A 197 18.56 -4.78 8.17
CA ASN A 197 19.99 -5.03 8.10
C ASN A 197 20.30 -5.99 6.94
N TYR A 198 21.34 -5.66 6.19
CA TYR A 198 21.87 -6.42 5.08
C TYR A 198 23.35 -6.70 5.27
N THR A 199 23.78 -7.85 4.76
CA THR A 199 25.19 -8.24 4.69
C THR A 199 25.46 -8.77 3.29
N LEU A 200 26.30 -8.06 2.54
CA LEU A 200 26.84 -8.50 1.26
C LEU A 200 28.17 -9.20 1.51
N THR A 201 28.29 -10.45 1.07
CA THR A 201 29.55 -11.17 0.98
C THR A 201 29.87 -11.45 -0.48
N ILE A 202 31.08 -11.13 -0.91
CA ILE A 202 31.58 -11.45 -2.23
C ILE A 202 32.68 -12.51 -2.12
N TYR A 203 32.77 -13.39 -3.11
CA TYR A 203 33.79 -14.42 -3.24
C TYR A 203 34.47 -14.27 -4.58
N CYS A 204 35.75 -13.92 -4.58
CA CYS A 204 36.51 -13.79 -5.81
C CYS A 204 36.82 -15.19 -6.38
N LYS A 205 36.57 -15.38 -7.68
CA LYS A 205 36.79 -16.66 -8.37
C LYS A 205 37.95 -16.62 -9.35
N THR A 206 38.42 -15.43 -9.72
CA THR A 206 39.56 -15.24 -10.62
C THR A 206 40.77 -14.73 -9.86
N SER A 207 41.95 -15.31 -10.12
CA SER A 207 43.23 -14.75 -9.71
C SER A 207 43.84 -13.90 -10.82
N ILE A 208 44.03 -12.61 -10.57
CA ILE A 208 44.67 -11.67 -11.48
C ILE A 208 45.78 -10.95 -10.72
N PRO A 209 47.06 -11.13 -11.10
CA PRO A 209 48.18 -10.55 -10.36
C PRO A 209 48.08 -9.03 -10.24
N ASN A 210 48.45 -8.50 -9.07
CA ASN A 210 48.55 -7.06 -8.78
C ASN A 210 47.30 -6.25 -9.11
N SER A 211 46.13 -6.89 -9.08
CA SER A 211 44.86 -6.27 -9.46
C SER A 211 43.86 -6.31 -8.30
N ALA A 212 42.95 -5.35 -8.31
CA ALA A 212 41.87 -5.24 -7.34
C ALA A 212 40.57 -4.86 -8.05
N GLY A 213 39.47 -5.39 -7.55
CA GLY A 213 38.13 -5.00 -7.94
C GLY A 213 37.46 -4.19 -6.83
N MET A 214 36.34 -3.57 -7.17
CA MET A 214 35.50 -2.86 -6.21
C MET A 214 34.04 -3.24 -6.46
N VAL A 215 33.31 -3.55 -5.40
CA VAL A 215 31.85 -3.62 -5.47
C VAL A 215 31.27 -2.42 -4.75
N SER A 216 30.41 -1.65 -5.42
CA SER A 216 29.62 -0.60 -4.79
C SER A 216 28.24 -1.14 -4.44
N VAL A 217 27.73 -0.77 -3.27
CA VAL A 217 26.35 -0.99 -2.88
C VAL A 217 25.70 0.37 -2.70
N THR A 218 24.72 0.65 -3.54
CA THR A 218 23.86 1.83 -3.46
C THR A 218 22.53 1.43 -2.86
N TYR A 219 22.09 2.11 -1.81
CA TYR A 219 20.90 1.72 -1.05
C TYR A 219 20.18 2.95 -0.47
N PRO A 220 18.87 2.84 -0.21
CA PRO A 220 18.10 3.92 0.36
C PRO A 220 18.44 4.10 1.84
N GLN A 221 18.59 5.35 2.25
CA GLN A 221 18.55 5.76 3.64
C GLN A 221 17.77 7.06 3.71
N GLY A 222 17.11 7.35 4.83
CA GLY A 222 16.37 8.60 4.89
C GLY A 222 16.16 9.13 6.28
N THR A 223 15.68 10.35 6.33
CA THR A 223 15.27 10.99 7.57
C THR A 223 13.75 10.99 7.62
N LEU A 224 13.18 10.60 8.75
CA LEU A 224 11.74 10.68 8.97
C LEU A 224 11.31 12.16 8.85
N ILE A 225 10.42 12.48 7.91
CA ILE A 225 9.90 13.85 7.72
C ILE A 225 8.54 13.99 8.39
N GLU A 226 7.66 13.02 8.19
CA GLU A 226 6.27 13.09 8.65
C GLU A 226 5.89 11.77 9.31
N ASN A 227 5.31 11.86 10.50
CA ASN A 227 4.62 10.75 11.15
C ASN A 227 3.19 11.19 11.43
N ALA A 228 2.32 11.04 10.43
CA ALA A 228 0.92 11.37 10.55
C ALA A 228 0.20 10.23 11.28
N LEU A 229 -0.36 10.54 12.44
CA LEU A 229 -1.14 9.58 13.22
C LEU A 229 -2.57 9.48 12.67
N LYS A 230 -3.22 8.34 12.90
CA LYS A 230 -4.61 8.11 12.53
C LYS A 230 -5.54 9.13 13.20
N GLU A 231 -6.24 9.90 12.39
CA GLU A 231 -7.12 10.99 12.83
C GLU A 231 -8.60 10.59 12.88
N PHE A 232 -8.94 9.31 12.84
CA PHE A 232 -10.34 8.93 12.86
C PHE A 232 -10.55 7.61 13.59
N TYR A 233 -11.76 7.46 14.10
CA TYR A 233 -12.25 6.27 14.74
C TYR A 233 -13.56 5.84 14.07
N TYR A 234 -13.71 4.54 13.87
CA TYR A 234 -14.95 3.96 13.38
C TYR A 234 -15.22 2.63 14.08
N GLN A 235 -16.44 2.48 14.56
CA GLN A 235 -16.99 1.23 15.05
C GLN A 235 -18.45 1.08 14.58
N GLY A 236 -18.70 0.11 13.72
CA GLY A 236 -20.05 -0.28 13.26
C GLY A 236 -20.53 -1.61 13.83
N PHE A 237 -19.77 -2.25 14.72
CA PHE A 237 -20.16 -3.49 15.43
C PHE A 237 -20.47 -4.70 14.53
N GLU A 238 -19.98 -4.67 13.30
CA GLU A 238 -20.27 -5.68 12.26
C GLU A 238 -19.45 -6.97 12.40
N GLU A 239 -18.34 -6.89 13.12
CA GLU A 239 -17.25 -7.86 13.01
C GLU A 239 -17.08 -8.73 14.26
N GLU A 240 -17.84 -8.50 15.32
CA GLU A 240 -17.83 -9.28 16.55
C GLU A 240 -19.16 -10.02 16.72
N GLU A 241 -19.10 -11.32 16.99
CA GLU A 241 -20.31 -12.13 17.17
C GLU A 241 -21.17 -11.67 18.35
N GLN A 242 -20.55 -11.16 19.40
CA GLN A 242 -21.24 -10.67 20.61
C GLN A 242 -22.13 -9.45 20.35
N TYR A 243 -21.90 -8.71 19.27
CA TYR A 243 -22.69 -7.53 18.92
C TYR A 243 -23.76 -7.83 17.85
N ARG A 244 -23.83 -9.06 17.34
CA ARG A 244 -24.88 -9.42 16.38
C ARG A 244 -26.25 -9.25 17.02
N ASN A 245 -27.06 -8.40 16.42
CA ASN A 245 -28.37 -8.05 16.95
C ASN A 245 -29.36 -7.92 15.80
N VAL A 246 -30.52 -8.56 15.94
CA VAL A 246 -31.61 -8.48 14.94
C VAL A 246 -32.15 -7.06 14.76
N ASN A 247 -31.90 -6.18 15.73
CA ASN A 247 -32.34 -4.78 15.72
C ASN A 247 -31.23 -3.80 15.32
N ALA A 248 -30.08 -4.27 14.81
CA ALA A 248 -29.04 -3.39 14.26
C ALA A 248 -29.64 -2.48 13.18
N ILE A 249 -29.25 -1.19 13.17
CA ILE A 249 -29.80 -0.27 12.18
C ILE A 249 -29.15 -0.52 10.82
N PHE A 250 -27.83 -0.70 10.81
CA PHE A 250 -27.05 -1.01 9.62
C PHE A 250 -26.34 -2.35 9.84
N GLY A 251 -26.08 -3.04 8.73
CA GLY A 251 -25.43 -4.35 8.73
C GLY A 251 -26.06 -5.37 9.69
N LYS A 252 -25.24 -5.94 10.59
CA LYS A 252 -25.52 -7.17 11.34
C LYS A 252 -25.50 -6.99 12.85
N GLY A 253 -24.93 -5.90 13.36
CA GLY A 253 -24.67 -5.77 14.78
C GLY A 253 -24.77 -4.35 15.29
N CYS A 254 -25.07 -4.24 16.59
CA CYS A 254 -25.03 -3.00 17.35
C CYS A 254 -24.66 -3.32 18.80
N LEU A 255 -24.21 -2.33 19.56
CA LEU A 255 -23.96 -2.49 20.99
C LEU A 255 -25.24 -2.23 21.79
N SER A 256 -25.63 -3.13 22.69
CA SER A 256 -26.64 -2.83 23.70
C SER A 256 -26.00 -2.15 24.93
N GLY A 257 -26.52 -0.99 25.32
CA GLY A 257 -26.01 -0.16 26.42
C GLY A 257 -24.93 0.84 26.01
N ASP A 258 -24.25 1.36 27.02
CA ASP A 258 -23.28 2.45 26.88
C ASP A 258 -22.00 2.02 26.14
N TYR A 259 -21.42 2.94 25.37
CA TYR A 259 -20.19 2.70 24.61
C TYR A 259 -19.07 3.68 24.98
N LEU A 260 -17.96 3.17 25.51
CA LEU A 260 -16.73 3.97 25.66
C LEU A 260 -15.98 3.97 24.33
N ILE A 261 -15.78 5.15 23.73
CA ILE A 261 -14.97 5.29 22.52
C ILE A 261 -13.48 5.25 22.90
N PRO A 262 -12.71 4.21 22.55
CA PRO A 262 -11.29 4.11 22.93
C PRO A 262 -10.40 4.92 21.97
N PHE A 263 -10.68 6.21 21.83
CA PHE A 263 -9.98 7.10 20.91
C PHE A 263 -9.53 8.39 21.60
N THR A 264 -8.30 8.79 21.30
CA THR A 264 -7.70 10.06 21.70
C THR A 264 -7.29 10.80 20.44
N ALA A 265 -7.78 12.02 20.26
CA ALA A 265 -7.43 12.86 19.12
C ALA A 265 -5.90 13.06 19.06
N PRO A 266 -5.25 12.75 17.93
CA PRO A 266 -3.79 12.80 17.82
C PRO A 266 -3.22 14.21 17.70
N ASN A 267 -4.07 15.23 17.57
CA ASN A 267 -3.65 16.63 17.40
C ASN A 267 -4.74 17.60 17.88
N ALA A 268 -4.46 18.90 17.78
CA ALA A 268 -5.31 19.97 18.29
C ALA A 268 -6.48 20.39 17.38
N LYS A 269 -6.75 19.68 16.27
CA LYS A 269 -7.94 19.97 15.45
C LYS A 269 -9.22 19.80 16.29
N ALA A 270 -10.30 20.47 15.90
CA ALA A 270 -11.60 20.18 16.46
C ALA A 270 -12.11 18.85 15.89
N TYR A 271 -12.55 17.94 16.77
CA TYR A 271 -13.13 16.65 16.39
C TYR A 271 -14.62 16.63 16.68
N ILE A 272 -15.34 15.90 15.86
CA ILE A 272 -16.77 15.61 16.01
C ILE A 272 -16.96 14.11 16.12
N VAL A 273 -18.02 13.73 16.82
CA VAL A 273 -18.55 12.37 16.85
C VAL A 273 -19.98 12.40 16.34
N ASP A 274 -20.30 11.45 15.48
CA ASP A 274 -21.69 11.14 15.15
C ASP A 274 -21.92 9.62 15.21
N TYR A 275 -23.16 9.23 15.48
CA TYR A 275 -23.57 7.84 15.72
C TYR A 275 -25.08 7.70 15.69
N ARG A 276 -25.54 6.44 15.73
CA ARG A 276 -26.93 6.06 15.90
C ARG A 276 -27.15 5.57 17.32
N TYR A 277 -28.29 5.93 17.91
CA TYR A 277 -28.73 5.39 19.19
C TYR A 277 -30.19 4.94 19.13
N LEU A 278 -30.51 3.85 19.82
CA LEU A 278 -31.87 3.30 19.88
C LEU A 278 -32.57 3.88 21.10
N GLU A 279 -33.71 4.53 20.92
CA GLU A 279 -34.53 5.01 22.03
C GLU A 279 -35.99 4.67 21.73
N ASN A 280 -36.68 4.00 22.67
CA ASN A 280 -38.08 3.61 22.53
C ASN A 280 -38.35 2.83 21.23
N GLY A 281 -37.44 1.94 20.84
CA GLY A 281 -37.53 1.13 19.62
C GLY A 281 -37.28 1.89 18.31
N LYS A 282 -36.86 3.15 18.35
CA LYS A 282 -36.52 3.95 17.16
C LYS A 282 -35.06 4.36 17.17
N TRP A 283 -34.38 4.15 16.05
CA TRP A 283 -33.03 4.64 15.86
C TRP A 283 -33.01 6.13 15.53
N LEU A 284 -32.21 6.87 16.29
CA LEU A 284 -32.03 8.32 16.19
C LEU A 284 -30.58 8.64 15.84
N TYR A 285 -30.36 9.78 15.20
CA TYR A 285 -29.03 10.27 14.83
C TYR A 285 -28.54 11.30 15.85
N MET A 286 -27.29 11.15 16.29
CA MET A 286 -26.60 12.14 17.13
C MET A 286 -25.35 12.64 16.43
N LYS A 287 -25.07 13.95 16.57
CA LYS A 287 -23.81 14.57 16.15
C LYS A 287 -23.43 15.67 17.13
N ARG A 288 -22.24 15.57 17.72
CA ARG A 288 -21.73 16.55 18.71
C ARG A 288 -20.20 16.66 18.67
N SER A 289 -19.67 17.66 19.37
CA SER A 289 -18.22 17.78 19.58
C SER A 289 -17.69 16.54 20.32
N PHE A 290 -16.55 16.02 19.87
CA PHE A 290 -15.91 14.86 20.47
C PHE A 290 -14.94 15.27 21.58
N GLN A 291 -14.84 14.44 22.61
CA GLN A 291 -13.83 14.52 23.67
C GLN A 291 -13.10 13.18 23.78
N ASN A 292 -11.81 13.22 24.14
CA ASN A 292 -11.00 12.01 24.27
C ASN A 292 -11.65 11.02 25.23
N ASN A 293 -11.76 9.76 24.80
CA ASN A 293 -12.38 8.69 25.58
C ASN A 293 -13.82 9.00 26.01
N MET A 294 -14.60 9.65 25.16
CA MET A 294 -16.01 9.95 25.42
C MET A 294 -16.83 8.66 25.61
N LEU A 295 -17.63 8.63 26.69
CA LEU A 295 -18.66 7.62 26.93
C LEU A 295 -19.96 8.07 26.26
N LEU A 296 -20.54 7.22 25.43
CA LEU A 296 -21.86 7.39 24.84
C LEU A 296 -22.87 6.67 25.71
N THR A 297 -23.86 7.40 26.22
CA THR A 297 -24.88 6.89 27.17
C THR A 297 -26.30 7.19 26.69
N ASP A 298 -26.45 7.47 25.39
CA ASP A 298 -27.71 7.86 24.79
C ASP A 298 -28.47 6.59 24.38
N GLY A 299 -29.69 6.41 24.90
CA GLY A 299 -30.57 5.30 24.54
C GLY A 299 -30.18 3.92 25.09
N GLU A 300 -30.76 2.89 24.49
CA GLU A 300 -30.66 1.47 24.87
C GLU A 300 -29.59 0.73 24.08
N ALA A 301 -29.19 1.26 22.91
CA ALA A 301 -28.18 0.68 22.04
C ALA A 301 -27.48 1.74 21.21
N ILE A 302 -26.24 1.47 20.80
CA ILE A 302 -25.36 2.35 20.02
C ILE A 302 -24.92 1.63 18.75
N ASP A 303 -24.86 2.36 17.65
CA ASP A 303 -24.38 1.87 16.36
C ASP A 303 -23.68 3.00 15.54
N GLU A 304 -22.91 2.65 14.52
CA GLU A 304 -22.22 3.59 13.60
C GLU A 304 -21.41 4.71 14.27
N VAL A 305 -20.56 4.37 15.23
CA VAL A 305 -19.76 5.37 15.93
C VAL A 305 -18.64 5.88 15.02
N ARG A 306 -18.72 7.15 14.62
CA ARG A 306 -17.75 7.81 13.74
C ARG A 306 -17.15 9.02 14.43
N VAL A 307 -15.82 9.04 14.62
CA VAL A 307 -15.07 10.19 15.13
C VAL A 307 -14.09 10.68 14.09
N TYR A 308 -14.08 11.97 13.81
CA TYR A 308 -13.21 12.57 12.79
C TYR A 308 -13.06 14.10 12.97
N PRO A 309 -12.04 14.73 12.36
CA PRO A 309 -11.90 16.18 12.40
C PRO A 309 -13.09 16.86 11.73
N ALA A 310 -13.52 18.01 12.27
CA ALA A 310 -14.72 18.71 11.78
C ALA A 310 -14.65 19.16 10.31
N GLY A 311 -13.43 19.34 9.77
CA GLY A 311 -13.19 19.68 8.35
C GLY A 311 -13.07 18.48 7.41
N SER A 312 -13.29 17.27 7.91
CA SER A 312 -13.15 16.02 7.15
C SER A 312 -14.51 15.51 6.68
N GLN A 313 -14.49 14.67 5.64
CA GLN A 313 -15.68 14.05 5.07
C GLN A 313 -15.54 12.53 5.14
N MET A 314 -16.30 11.89 6.03
CA MET A 314 -16.27 10.44 6.22
C MET A 314 -17.48 9.78 5.54
N ASN A 315 -17.21 8.73 4.76
CA ASN A 315 -18.19 7.73 4.35
C ASN A 315 -17.92 6.42 5.09
N THR A 316 -18.97 5.73 5.51
CA THR A 316 -18.91 4.38 6.08
C THR A 316 -19.75 3.41 5.28
N TYR A 317 -19.35 2.14 5.30
CA TYR A 317 -19.90 1.12 4.44
C TYR A 317 -20.06 -0.21 5.18
N THR A 318 -21.19 -0.89 4.95
CA THR A 318 -21.40 -2.28 5.37
C THR A 318 -21.44 -3.20 4.15
N TYR A 319 -21.09 -4.47 4.33
CA TYR A 319 -21.00 -5.44 3.24
C TYR A 319 -21.59 -6.81 3.59
N THR A 320 -22.10 -7.48 2.58
CA THR A 320 -22.31 -8.92 2.57
C THR A 320 -21.22 -9.54 1.69
N SER A 321 -20.43 -10.44 2.27
CA SER A 321 -19.34 -11.11 1.55
C SER A 321 -19.86 -11.79 0.28
N GLN A 322 -19.07 -11.67 -0.80
CA GLN A 322 -19.35 -12.18 -2.15
C GLN A 322 -20.54 -11.52 -2.88
N VAL A 323 -21.40 -10.78 -2.18
CA VAL A 323 -22.54 -10.08 -2.78
C VAL A 323 -22.18 -8.63 -3.10
N GLY A 324 -21.78 -7.86 -2.08
CA GLY A 324 -21.48 -6.44 -2.25
C GLY A 324 -21.80 -5.58 -1.04
N MET A 325 -21.73 -4.27 -1.25
CA MET A 325 -22.06 -3.24 -0.25
C MET A 325 -23.55 -3.28 0.07
N THR A 326 -23.93 -3.30 1.35
CA THR A 326 -25.33 -3.34 1.80
C THR A 326 -25.83 -1.99 2.28
N SER A 327 -24.96 -1.13 2.79
CA SER A 327 -25.29 0.24 3.13
C SER A 327 -24.11 1.18 2.93
N LYS A 328 -24.42 2.46 2.77
CA LYS A 328 -23.47 3.56 2.76
C LYS A 328 -24.00 4.72 3.58
N THR A 329 -23.26 5.15 4.59
CA THR A 329 -23.56 6.40 5.31
C THR A 329 -22.61 7.50 4.83
N ASP A 330 -23.18 8.62 4.40
CA ASP A 330 -22.44 9.77 3.86
C ASP A 330 -21.90 10.72 4.98
N PRO A 331 -21.16 11.79 4.62
CA PRO A 331 -20.64 12.75 5.61
C PRO A 331 -21.71 13.56 6.35
N LYS A 332 -22.95 13.57 5.85
CA LYS A 332 -24.10 14.22 6.50
C LYS A 332 -24.79 13.27 7.49
N GLY A 333 -24.41 11.99 7.51
CA GLY A 333 -25.08 10.96 8.32
C GLY A 333 -26.32 10.37 7.65
N LEU A 334 -26.52 10.63 6.36
CA LEU A 334 -27.60 10.02 5.59
C LEU A 334 -27.14 8.65 5.08
N THR A 335 -27.99 7.65 5.25
CA THR A 335 -27.68 6.26 4.90
C THR A 335 -28.56 5.79 3.76
N GLU A 336 -27.92 5.21 2.75
CA GLU A 336 -28.57 4.48 1.67
C GLU A 336 -28.35 2.98 1.85
N PHE A 337 -29.36 2.18 1.49
CA PHE A 337 -29.30 0.72 1.50
C PHE A 337 -29.31 0.16 0.08
N TYR A 338 -28.58 -0.92 -0.13
CA TYR A 338 -28.33 -1.52 -1.43
C TYR A 338 -28.83 -2.95 -1.42
N GLU A 339 -29.90 -3.21 -2.18
CA GLU A 339 -30.53 -4.53 -2.29
C GLU A 339 -30.21 -5.17 -3.63
N TYR A 340 -29.95 -6.47 -3.61
CA TYR A 340 -29.52 -7.24 -4.78
C TYR A 340 -30.59 -8.25 -5.18
N ASP A 341 -30.67 -8.56 -6.47
CA ASP A 341 -31.50 -9.65 -6.97
C ASP A 341 -30.86 -11.03 -6.69
N GLY A 342 -31.58 -12.10 -7.06
CA GLY A 342 -31.10 -13.48 -6.87
C GLY A 342 -29.83 -13.84 -7.65
N PHE A 343 -29.38 -12.99 -8.56
CA PHE A 343 -28.12 -13.11 -9.30
C PHE A 343 -27.01 -12.23 -8.71
N GLN A 344 -27.20 -11.67 -7.51
CA GLN A 344 -26.25 -10.79 -6.83
C GLN A 344 -25.94 -9.51 -7.59
N ARG A 345 -26.93 -8.99 -8.35
CA ARG A 345 -26.81 -7.70 -9.05
C ARG A 345 -27.63 -6.66 -8.32
N LEU A 346 -27.12 -5.43 -8.24
CA LEU A 346 -27.80 -4.33 -7.57
C LEU A 346 -29.16 -4.08 -8.22
N ARG A 347 -30.24 -4.18 -7.43
CA ARG A 347 -31.63 -4.04 -7.89
C ARG A 347 -32.27 -2.76 -7.38
N TYR A 348 -32.11 -2.48 -6.08
CA TYR A 348 -32.67 -1.27 -5.46
C TYR A 348 -31.62 -0.52 -4.66
N VAL A 349 -31.75 0.81 -4.67
CA VAL A 349 -31.18 1.67 -3.64
C VAL A 349 -32.33 2.28 -2.86
N LYS A 350 -32.24 2.26 -1.53
CA LYS A 350 -33.30 2.70 -0.62
C LYS A 350 -32.79 3.71 0.40
N ASP A 351 -33.67 4.56 0.91
CA ASP A 351 -33.37 5.45 2.05
C ASP A 351 -33.62 4.76 3.41
N LEU A 352 -33.46 5.52 4.50
CA LEU A 352 -33.65 5.05 5.87
C LEU A 352 -35.08 4.64 6.19
N ASP A 353 -36.07 5.21 5.50
CA ASP A 353 -37.49 4.89 5.65
C ASP A 353 -37.92 3.74 4.72
N ASN A 354 -36.95 3.04 4.10
CA ASN A 354 -37.13 1.94 3.16
C ASN A 354 -37.88 2.35 1.86
N ASN A 355 -37.91 3.64 1.54
CA ASN A 355 -38.40 4.10 0.24
C ASN A 355 -37.36 3.79 -0.84
N ILE A 356 -37.82 3.34 -2.00
CA ILE A 356 -36.94 3.07 -3.15
C ILE A 356 -36.57 4.40 -3.81
N ILE A 357 -35.31 4.79 -3.70
CA ILE A 357 -34.75 5.98 -4.36
C ILE A 357 -34.23 5.67 -5.76
N ARG A 358 -33.91 4.40 -6.05
CA ARG A 358 -33.48 3.95 -7.37
C ARG A 358 -33.84 2.49 -7.61
N THR A 359 -34.33 2.19 -8.82
CA THR A 359 -34.51 0.84 -9.34
C THR A 359 -33.59 0.61 -10.54
N ILE A 360 -32.98 -0.57 -10.62
CA ILE A 360 -32.14 -0.98 -11.75
C ILE A 360 -32.70 -2.28 -12.32
N ASP A 361 -33.05 -2.23 -13.60
CA ASP A 361 -33.52 -3.37 -14.38
C ASP A 361 -32.47 -3.80 -15.40
N TYR A 362 -32.22 -5.10 -15.48
CA TYR A 362 -31.25 -5.68 -16.41
C TYR A 362 -31.96 -6.43 -17.52
N ARG A 363 -31.64 -6.10 -18.78
CA ARG A 363 -32.10 -6.84 -19.97
C ARG A 363 -30.93 -7.54 -20.64
N TYR A 364 -31.17 -8.76 -21.08
CA TYR A 364 -30.16 -9.55 -21.78
C TYR A 364 -30.39 -9.51 -23.29
N LYS A 365 -29.30 -9.61 -24.04
CA LYS A 365 -29.37 -9.69 -25.51
C LYS A 365 -30.17 -10.94 -25.91
N GLY A 366 -31.33 -10.74 -26.53
CA GLY A 366 -32.23 -11.82 -26.96
C GLY A 366 -33.44 -12.08 -26.05
N GLN A 367 -33.68 -11.24 -25.04
CA GLN A 367 -34.95 -11.18 -24.29
C GLN A 367 -35.86 -10.07 -24.79
#